data_AF-X0TFI8-F1
#
_entry.id   AF-X0TFI8-F1
#
_cell.length_a   1.000
_cell.length_b   1.000
_cell.length_c   1.000
_cell.angle_alpha   90.00
_cell.angle_beta   90.00
_cell.angle_gamma   90.00
#
_symmetry.space_group_name_H-M   'P 1'
#
loop_
_entity.id
_entity.type
_entity.pdbx_description
1 polymer ?
#
loop_
_entity_poly.entity_id
_entity_poly.type
_entity_poly.pdbx_seq_one_letter_code
_entity_poly.pdbx_strand_id
1 'polypeptide(L)'
;MADEKKASRKKIRATGEMGRYMFNYFKELDQASKTGDKKIAWCTSVGPAELLLSMGFLVYYPENHGAMLGSARMATDFIPHANALG
;
A
#
# COMPACT_ATOMS: atom_id res chain seq x y z
N MET A 1 -38.92 -22.16 -4.54
CA MET A 1 -37.65 -21.68 -3.96
C MET A 1 -36.61 -21.78 -5.06
N ALA A 2 -36.38 -20.70 -5.81
CA ALA A 2 -35.43 -20.71 -6.92
C ALA A 2 -34.01 -20.65 -6.34
N ASP A 3 -33.23 -21.67 -6.67
CA ASP A 3 -31.81 -21.80 -6.34
C ASP A 3 -31.04 -20.76 -7.17
N GLU A 4 -30.78 -19.58 -6.58
CA GLU A 4 -29.99 -18.54 -7.23
C GLU A 4 -28.54 -19.02 -7.35
N LYS A 5 -28.18 -19.50 -8.55
CA LYS A 5 -26.79 -19.74 -8.93
C LYS A 5 -25.97 -18.46 -8.74
N LYS A 6 -25.24 -18.36 -7.63
CA LYS A 6 -24.22 -17.32 -7.41
C LYS A 6 -23.25 -17.33 -8.59
N ALA A 7 -23.23 -16.24 -9.36
CA ALA A 7 -22.30 -16.07 -10.47
C ALA A 7 -20.86 -16.25 -9.96
N SER A 8 -20.09 -17.16 -10.58
CA SER A 8 -18.70 -17.37 -10.18
C SER A 8 -17.88 -16.14 -10.54
N ARG A 9 -17.24 -15.53 -9.55
CA ARG A 9 -16.40 -14.34 -9.76
C ARG A 9 -15.22 -14.72 -10.64
N LYS A 10 -15.17 -14.18 -11.86
CA LYS A 10 -13.99 -14.30 -12.72
C LYS A 10 -12.82 -13.58 -12.08
N LYS A 11 -11.73 -14.29 -11.81
CA LYS A 11 -10.50 -13.70 -11.29
C LYS A 11 -9.80 -12.90 -12.38
N ILE A 12 -9.40 -11.67 -12.07
CA ILE A 12 -8.56 -10.87 -12.95
C ILE A 12 -7.18 -11.53 -13.00
N ARG A 13 -6.67 -11.81 -14.21
CA ARG A 13 -5.39 -12.50 -14.42
C ARG A 13 -4.22 -11.82 -13.69
N ALA A 14 -4.21 -10.49 -13.67
CA ALA A 14 -3.14 -9.67 -13.10
C ALA A 14 -3.18 -9.56 -11.57
N THR A 15 -4.22 -10.05 -10.86
CA THR A 15 -4.34 -9.85 -9.40
C THR A 15 -3.16 -10.41 -8.61
N GLY A 16 -2.64 -11.58 -9.01
CA GLY A 16 -1.49 -12.19 -8.32
C GLY A 16 -0.21 -11.36 -8.49
N GLU A 17 0.05 -10.90 -9.71
CA GLU A 17 1.21 -10.08 -10.04
C GLU A 17 1.19 -8.73 -9.32
N MET A 18 0.03 -8.06 -9.31
CA MET A 18 -0.16 -6.83 -8.57
C MET A 18 0.15 -7.00 -7.07
N GLY A 19 -0.36 -8.08 -6.46
CA GLY A 19 -0.09 -8.39 -5.05
C GLY A 19 1.40 -8.62 -4.77
N ARG A 20 2.09 -9.32 -5.67
CA ARG A 20 3.55 -9.55 -5.57
C ARG A 20 4.34 -8.24 -5.63
N TYR A 21 4.02 -7.35 -6.58
CA TYR A 21 4.68 -6.05 -6.67
C TYR A 21 4.46 -5.21 -5.43
N MET A 22 3.23 -5.19 -4.90
CA MET A 22 2.91 -4.40 -3.72
C MET A 22 3.58 -4.95 -2.46
N PHE A 23 3.64 -6.28 -2.31
CA PHE A 23 4.38 -6.91 -1.22
C PHE A 23 5.87 -6.55 -1.25
N ASN A 24 6.51 -6.66 -2.42
CA ASN A 24 7.94 -6.34 -2.56
C ASN A 24 8.22 -4.87 -2.25
N TYR A 25 7.36 -3.97 -2.74
CA TYR A 25 7.46 -2.53 -2.49
C TYR A 25 7.43 -2.18 -0.99
N PHE A 26 6.44 -2.68 -0.24
CA PHE A 26 6.36 -2.41 1.19
C PHE A 26 7.47 -3.10 1.99
N LYS A 27 7.91 -4.29 1.55
CA LYS A 27 9.01 -5.01 2.21
C LYS A 27 10.34 -4.27 2.08
N GLU A 28 10.64 -3.70 0.90
CA GLU A 28 11.85 -2.89 0.71
C GLU A 28 11.84 -1.63 1.60
N LEU A 29 10.68 -0.96 1.69
CA LEU A 29 10.49 0.20 2.57
C LEU A 29 10.65 -0.15 4.05
N ASP A 30 10.09 -1.28 4.51
CA ASP A 30 10.24 -1.75 5.89
C ASP A 30 11.70 -2.06 6.24
N GLN A 31 12.42 -2.74 5.34
CA GLN A 31 13.85 -3.01 5.50
C GLN A 31 14.64 -1.71 5.60
N ALA A 32 14.40 -0.75 4.70
CA ALA A 32 15.09 0.53 4.72
C ALA A 32 14.79 1.36 5.96
N SER A 33 13.54 1.34 6.45
CA SER A 33 13.15 2.01 7.68
C SER A 33 13.83 1.42 8.92
N LYS A 34 14.13 0.12 8.92
CA LYS A 34 14.77 -0.57 10.06
C LYS A 34 16.30 -0.46 10.03
N THR A 35 16.90 -0.54 8.85
CA THR A 35 18.35 -0.60 8.68
C THR A 35 18.99 0.77 8.43
N GLY A 36 18.25 1.70 7.83
CA GLY A 36 18.77 2.99 7.37
C GLY A 36 19.67 2.88 6.13
N ASP A 37 19.65 1.76 5.41
CA ASP A 37 20.48 1.52 4.22
C ASP A 37 20.11 2.44 3.03
N LYS A 38 18.85 2.88 2.95
CA LYS A 38 18.34 3.85 1.98
C LYS A 38 17.46 4.90 2.65
N LYS A 39 17.50 6.13 2.13
CA LYS A 39 16.59 7.20 2.55
C LYS A 39 15.22 7.00 1.94
N ILE A 40 14.17 7.22 2.74
CA ILE A 40 12.77 7.13 2.31
C ILE A 40 12.19 8.54 2.21
N ALA A 41 11.65 8.88 1.05
CA ALA A 41 10.91 10.11 0.80
C ALA A 41 9.40 9.82 0.82
N TRP A 42 8.65 10.58 1.60
CA TRP A 42 7.18 10.50 1.60
C TRP A 42 6.64 11.47 0.55
N CYS A 43 5.82 10.97 -0.37
CA CYS A 43 5.31 11.74 -1.49
C CYS A 43 3.82 11.52 -1.65
N THR A 44 3.10 12.60 -1.98
CA THR A 44 1.75 12.47 -2.48
C THR A 44 1.75 11.77 -3.84
N SER A 45 0.61 11.23 -4.25
CA SER A 45 0.43 10.54 -5.53
C SER A 45 0.91 11.30 -6.78
N VAL A 46 0.94 12.64 -6.73
CA VAL A 46 1.43 13.52 -7.81
C VAL A 46 2.74 14.24 -7.48
N GLY A 47 3.45 13.76 -6.45
CA GLY A 47 4.78 14.26 -6.10
C GLY A 47 5.83 13.89 -7.15
N PRO A 48 7.03 14.51 -7.11
CA PRO A 48 8.10 14.32 -8.10
C PRO A 48 8.85 12.99 -7.90
N ALA A 49 8.14 11.87 -8.02
CA ALA A 49 8.65 10.55 -7.68
C ALA A 49 9.84 10.13 -8.54
N GLU A 50 9.81 10.42 -9.84
CA GLU A 50 10.87 10.06 -10.77
C GLU A 50 12.20 10.74 -10.40
N LEU A 51 12.15 12.01 -9.98
CA LEU A 51 13.32 12.73 -9.52
C LEU A 51 13.89 12.09 -8.24
N LEU A 52 13.04 11.79 -7.27
CA LEU A 52 13.47 11.19 -6.00
C LEU A 52 14.07 9.79 -6.19
N LEU A 53 13.45 8.96 -7.04
CA LEU A 53 13.99 7.66 -7.42
C LEU A 53 15.34 7.81 -8.11
N SER A 54 15.49 8.78 -9.03
CA SER A 54 16.77 9.03 -9.71
C SER A 54 17.88 9.49 -8.76
N MET A 55 17.51 10.16 -7.66
CA MET A 55 18.42 10.57 -6.59
C MET A 55 18.72 9.45 -5.58
N GLY A 56 18.19 8.24 -5.79
CA GLY A 56 18.44 7.08 -4.93
C GLY A 56 17.57 7.00 -3.68
N PHE A 57 16.49 7.79 -3.59
CA PHE A 57 15.49 7.63 -2.54
C PHE A 57 14.56 6.46 -2.87
N LEU A 58 14.07 5.79 -1.83
CA LEU A 58 12.82 5.05 -1.92
C LEU A 58 11.66 6.02 -1.77
N VAL A 59 10.59 5.83 -2.53
CA VAL A 59 9.41 6.69 -2.47
C VAL A 59 8.28 5.94 -1.77
N TYR A 60 7.73 6.54 -0.73
CA TYR A 60 6.57 6.04 0.00
C TYR A 60 5.34 6.92 -0.26
N TYR A 61 4.25 6.28 -0.70
CA TYR A 61 2.95 6.92 -0.90
C TYR A 61 2.00 6.62 0.27
N PRO A 62 1.75 7.58 1.18
CA PRO A 62 0.87 7.36 2.33
C PRO A 62 -0.58 7.03 1.91
N GLU A 63 -1.07 7.54 0.78
CA GLU A 63 -2.41 7.23 0.28
C GLU A 63 -2.55 5.74 -0.08
N ASN A 64 -1.50 5.13 -0.64
CA ASN A 64 -1.50 3.70 -0.97
C ASN A 64 -1.54 2.84 0.29
N HIS A 65 -0.79 3.21 1.32
CA HIS A 65 -0.85 2.50 2.60
C HIS A 65 -2.22 2.68 3.26
N GLY A 66 -2.79 3.89 3.24
CA GLY A 66 -4.16 4.14 3.69
C GLY A 66 -5.19 3.25 2.98
N ALA A 67 -5.09 3.10 1.66
CA ALA A 67 -5.93 2.21 0.88
C ALA A 67 -5.76 0.73 1.30
N MET A 68 -4.52 0.30 1.57
CA MET A 68 -4.25 -1.04 2.09
C MET A 68 -4.91 -1.26 3.46
N LEU A 69 -4.79 -0.30 4.40
CA LEU A 69 -5.45 -0.36 5.71
C LEU A 69 -6.98 -0.46 5.58
N GLY A 70 -7.57 0.30 4.66
CA GLY A 70 -9.00 0.19 4.34
C GLY A 70 -9.36 -1.19 3.80
N SER A 71 -8.59 -1.72 2.84
CA SER A 71 -8.82 -3.02 2.23
C SER A 71 -8.68 -4.19 3.21
N ALA A 72 -7.78 -4.06 4.18
CA ALA A 72 -7.52 -5.03 5.24
C ALA A 72 -8.47 -4.88 6.45
N ARG A 73 -9.40 -3.92 6.41
CA ARG A 73 -10.32 -3.59 7.51
C ARG A 73 -9.62 -3.18 8.81
N MET A 74 -8.42 -2.61 8.70
CA MET A 74 -7.64 -2.10 9.83
C MET A 74 -7.86 -0.59 10.05
N ALA A 75 -8.52 0.10 9.11
CA ALA A 75 -8.79 1.54 9.23
C ALA A 75 -9.58 1.89 10.51
N THR A 76 -10.46 1.01 10.96
CA THR A 76 -11.25 1.19 12.20
C THR A 76 -10.41 1.15 13.47
N ASP A 77 -9.22 0.57 13.42
CA ASP A 77 -8.30 0.55 14.56
C ASP A 77 -7.41 1.80 14.55
N PHE A 78 -6.91 2.20 13.38
CA PHE A 78 -5.96 3.30 13.24
C PHE A 78 -6.59 4.69 13.25
N ILE A 79 -7.77 4.90 12.67
CA ILE A 79 -8.40 6.23 12.64
C ILE A 79 -8.73 6.72 14.07
N PRO A 80 -9.38 5.93 14.95
CA PRO A 80 -9.63 6.36 16.32
C PRO A 80 -8.34 6.57 17.11
N HIS A 81 -7.33 5.72 16.90
CA HIS A 81 -6.03 5.88 17.53
C HIS A 81 -5.36 7.21 17.14
N ALA A 82 -5.34 7.55 15.86
CA ALA A 82 -4.82 8.83 15.38
C ALA A 82 -5.58 10.02 15.99
N ASN A 83 -6.93 9.99 15.96
CA ASN A 83 -7.75 11.05 16.56
C ASN A 83 -7.50 11.24 18.06
N ALA A 84 -7.11 10.18 18.78
CA ALA A 84 -6.79 10.27 20.20
C ALA A 84 -5.43 10.93 20.47
N LEU A 85 -4.52 10.94 19.48
CA LEU A 85 -3.21 11.57 19.57
C LEU A 85 -3.25 13.08 19.23
N GLY A 86 -4.21 13.52 18.42
CA GLY A 86 -4.42 14.92 18.01
C GLY A 86 -4.50 15.08 16.51
#